data_AF-A0A151EW74-F1
#
_entry.id   AF-A0A151EW74-F1
#
_cell.length_a   1.000
_cell.length_b   1.000
_cell.length_c   1.000
_cell.angle_alpha   90.00
_cell.angle_beta   90.00
_cell.angle_gamma   90.00
#
_symmetry.space_group_name_H-M   'P 1'
#
loop_
_entity.id
_entity.type
_entity.pdbx_description
1 polymer ?
#
loop_
_entity_poly.entity_id
_entity_poly.type
_entity_poly.pdbx_seq_one_letter_code
_entity_poly.pdbx_strand_id
1 'polypeptide(L)'
;MGNSFIQQKTQALTQQYMEELGTLTEAQLDAVQNIQSFVAVIGIVVGIILAAVYWVGKSFVFHAFAKVLGGVKPEISSTIHLIAYTYLPFIFKGILDVYRGYSYQAPSYQEFVYQLEHPDILLSFIREHNIFLVWALVLMVIAVKEQYNLSWKRAFLSVFIPYTVVWIVQIAMTFAGTQLIGGM
;
A
#
# COMPACT_ATOMS: atom_id res chain seq x y z
N MET A 1 -6.98 70.09 -4.55
CA MET A 1 -6.20 69.30 -3.57
C MET A 1 -6.92 68.04 -3.07
N GLY A 2 -8.22 67.78 -3.35
CA GLY A 2 -8.92 66.59 -2.85
C GLY A 2 -8.59 65.26 -3.57
N ASN A 3 -8.29 65.30 -4.88
CA ASN A 3 -8.10 64.06 -5.66
C ASN A 3 -6.82 63.30 -5.34
N SER A 4 -5.74 63.99 -4.93
CA SER A 4 -4.47 63.33 -4.58
C SER A 4 -4.58 62.51 -3.29
N PHE A 5 -5.38 62.97 -2.33
CA PHE A 5 -5.59 62.27 -1.05
C PHE A 5 -6.41 60.99 -1.23
N ILE A 6 -7.45 61.02 -2.07
CA ILE A 6 -8.26 59.84 -2.39
C ILE A 6 -7.42 58.79 -3.12
N GLN A 7 -6.58 59.21 -4.07
CA GLN A 7 -5.71 58.32 -4.82
C GLN A 7 -4.66 57.64 -3.92
N GLN A 8 -4.05 58.39 -3.00
CA GLN A 8 -3.09 57.85 -2.05
C GLN A 8 -3.72 56.83 -1.08
N LYS A 9 -4.94 57.11 -0.58
CA LYS A 9 -5.67 56.18 0.30
C LYS A 9 -6.07 54.89 -0.42
N THR A 10 -6.46 55.00 -1.69
CA THR A 10 -6.85 53.83 -2.51
C THR A 10 -5.66 52.93 -2.82
N GLN A 11 -4.49 53.50 -3.09
CA GLN A 11 -3.24 52.74 -3.29
C GLN A 11 -2.82 51.99 -2.01
N ALA A 12 -2.88 52.64 -0.85
CA ALA A 12 -2.52 52.00 0.42
C ALA A 12 -3.44 50.80 0.75
N LEU A 13 -4.76 50.96 0.56
CA LEU A 13 -5.72 49.86 0.75
C LEU A 13 -5.49 48.70 -0.20
N THR A 14 -5.14 48.98 -1.45
CA THR A 14 -4.86 47.94 -2.45
C THR A 14 -3.60 47.16 -2.11
N GLN A 15 -2.54 47.84 -1.63
CA GLN A 15 -1.31 47.19 -1.18
C GLN A 15 -1.55 46.32 0.05
N GLN A 16 -2.28 46.82 1.04
CA GLN A 16 -2.63 46.05 2.24
C GLN A 16 -3.44 44.79 1.88
N TYR A 17 -4.41 44.91 0.97
CA TYR A 17 -5.22 43.78 0.54
C TYR A 17 -4.40 42.71 -0.23
N MET A 18 -3.43 43.13 -1.04
CA MET A 18 -2.50 42.21 -1.72
C MET A 18 -1.59 41.47 -0.73
N GLU A 19 -1.12 42.14 0.32
CA GLU A 19 -0.28 41.53 1.37
C GLU A 19 -1.08 40.57 2.24
N GLU A 20 -2.31 40.93 2.61
CA GLU A 20 -3.24 40.03 3.32
C GLU A 20 -3.58 38.78 2.47
N LEU A 21 -3.82 38.95 1.16
CA LEU A 21 -4.05 37.79 0.28
C LEU A 21 -2.81 36.90 0.12
N GLY A 22 -1.61 37.50 0.01
CA GLY A 22 -0.35 36.75 -0.06
C GLY A 22 -0.09 35.93 1.20
N THR A 23 -0.23 36.55 2.37
CA THR A 23 -0.05 35.89 3.67
C THR A 23 -1.09 34.81 3.95
N LEU A 24 -2.34 35.03 3.55
CA LEU A 24 -3.39 33.98 3.60
C LEU A 24 -3.04 32.79 2.70
N THR A 25 -2.47 33.04 1.53
CA THR A 25 -2.07 31.97 0.59
C THR A 25 -0.89 31.16 1.12
N GLU A 26 0.12 31.81 1.69
CA GLU A 26 1.27 31.12 2.33
C GLU A 26 0.83 30.29 3.54
N ALA A 27 0.02 30.87 4.44
CA ALA A 27 -0.50 30.15 5.59
C ALA A 27 -1.39 28.95 5.20
N GLN A 28 -2.16 29.07 4.10
CA GLN A 28 -2.93 27.95 3.54
C GLN A 28 -2.04 26.86 2.94
N LEU A 29 -0.99 27.23 2.20
CA LEU A 29 -0.04 26.27 1.64
C LEU A 29 0.69 25.49 2.75
N ASP A 30 1.16 26.19 3.79
CA ASP A 30 1.80 25.57 4.94
C ASP A 30 0.84 24.64 5.70
N ALA A 31 -0.42 25.06 5.88
CA ALA A 31 -1.44 24.22 6.50
C ALA A 31 -1.72 22.96 5.66
N VAL A 32 -1.82 23.08 4.33
CA VAL A 32 -2.00 21.93 3.42
C VAL A 32 -0.79 20.99 3.47
N GLN A 33 0.44 21.52 3.46
CA GLN A 33 1.66 20.71 3.56
C GLN A 33 1.76 19.99 4.91
N ASN A 34 1.37 20.64 6.01
CA ASN A 34 1.30 20.03 7.33
C ASN A 34 0.23 18.93 7.41
N ILE A 35 -0.94 19.14 6.80
CA ILE A 35 -1.97 18.09 6.72
C ILE A 35 -1.49 16.92 5.87
N GLN A 36 -0.88 17.16 4.71
CA GLN A 36 -0.36 16.09 3.84
C GLN A 36 0.70 15.24 4.54
N SER A 37 1.67 15.88 5.22
CA SER A 37 2.69 15.17 5.98
C SER A 37 2.11 14.40 7.16
N PHE A 38 1.15 14.98 7.89
CA PHE A 38 0.45 14.29 8.97
C PHE A 38 -0.33 13.06 8.50
N VAL A 39 -1.08 13.19 7.41
CA VAL A 39 -1.81 12.07 6.78
C VAL A 39 -0.84 10.99 6.31
N ALA A 40 0.31 11.36 5.73
CA ALA A 40 1.33 10.41 5.33
C ALA A 40 1.90 9.63 6.53
N VAL A 41 2.19 10.31 7.65
CA VAL A 41 2.70 9.67 8.88
C VAL A 41 1.67 8.69 9.44
N ILE A 42 0.39 9.09 9.53
CA ILE A 42 -0.68 8.18 9.96
C ILE A 42 -0.77 6.97 9.02
N GLY A 43 -0.72 7.20 7.71
CA GLY A 43 -0.76 6.14 6.71
C GLY A 43 0.38 5.13 6.87
N ILE A 44 1.59 5.60 7.15
CA ILE A 44 2.75 4.73 7.43
C ILE A 44 2.53 3.92 8.71
N VAL A 45 2.11 4.55 9.80
CA VAL A 45 1.88 3.87 11.09
C VAL A 45 0.79 2.80 10.97
N VAL A 46 -0.34 3.15 10.37
CA VAL A 46 -1.45 2.22 10.11
C VAL A 46 -0.97 1.09 9.20
N GLY A 47 -0.20 1.40 8.15
CA GLY A 47 0.39 0.42 7.24
C GLY A 47 1.28 -0.61 7.95
N ILE A 48 2.15 -0.15 8.86
CA ILE A 48 3.03 -1.04 9.65
C ILE A 48 2.20 -1.97 10.55
N ILE A 49 1.17 -1.43 11.22
CA ILE A 49 0.29 -2.22 12.09
C ILE A 49 -0.46 -3.28 11.28
N LEU A 50 -1.05 -2.89 10.15
CA LEU A 50 -1.77 -3.81 9.26
C LEU A 50 -0.84 -4.89 8.68
N ALA A 51 0.40 -4.54 8.34
CA ALA A 51 1.39 -5.51 7.89
C ALA A 51 1.71 -6.55 8.97
N ALA A 52 1.88 -6.14 10.23
CA ALA A 52 2.10 -7.04 11.35
C ALA A 52 0.91 -7.99 11.57
N VAL A 53 -0.32 -7.45 11.54
CA VAL A 53 -1.55 -8.26 11.65
C VAL A 53 -1.64 -9.27 10.50
N TYR A 54 -1.32 -8.84 9.27
CA TYR A 54 -1.31 -9.70 8.10
C TYR A 54 -0.29 -10.85 8.21
N TRP A 55 0.92 -10.58 8.73
CA TRP A 55 1.94 -11.61 8.94
C TRP A 55 1.53 -12.63 10.01
N VAL A 56 0.91 -12.19 11.09
CA VAL A 56 0.35 -13.09 12.12
C VAL A 56 -0.74 -13.97 11.53
N GLY A 57 -1.67 -13.38 10.77
CA GLY A 57 -2.73 -14.12 10.08
C GLY A 57 -2.16 -15.18 9.13
N LYS A 58 -1.19 -14.81 8.29
CA LYS A 58 -0.49 -15.75 7.40
C LYS A 58 0.21 -16.88 8.15
N SER A 59 0.87 -16.57 9.25
CA SER A 59 1.55 -17.57 10.08
C SER A 59 0.57 -18.62 10.59
N PHE A 60 -0.63 -18.20 11.01
CA PHE A 60 -1.68 -19.12 11.44
C PHE A 60 -2.16 -20.02 10.29
N VAL A 61 -2.37 -19.45 9.10
CA VAL A 61 -2.77 -20.21 7.91
C VAL A 61 -1.72 -21.26 7.54
N PHE A 62 -0.43 -20.88 7.48
CA PHE A 62 0.62 -21.85 7.16
C PHE A 62 0.78 -22.91 8.23
N HIS A 63 0.66 -22.55 9.51
CA HIS A 63 0.70 -23.51 10.60
C HIS A 63 -0.44 -24.53 10.49
N ALA A 64 -1.67 -24.07 10.22
CA ALA A 64 -2.82 -24.93 10.03
C ALA A 64 -2.64 -25.87 8.82
N PHE A 65 -2.23 -25.34 7.68
CA PHE A 65 -2.01 -26.14 6.47
C PHE A 65 -0.87 -27.14 6.62
N ALA A 66 0.26 -26.73 7.19
CA ALA A 66 1.39 -27.62 7.42
C ALA A 66 0.99 -28.76 8.38
N LYS A 67 0.20 -28.47 9.42
CA LYS A 67 -0.35 -29.50 10.33
C LYS A 67 -1.25 -30.48 9.59
N VAL A 68 -2.13 -30.02 8.69
CA VAL A 68 -2.97 -30.89 7.85
C VAL A 68 -2.12 -31.79 6.94
N LEU A 69 -0.97 -31.29 6.46
CA LEU A 69 -0.05 -32.03 5.60
C LEU A 69 0.96 -32.91 6.35
N GLY A 70 0.81 -33.05 7.67
CA GLY A 70 1.66 -33.88 8.53
C GLY A 70 3.03 -33.30 8.84
N GLY A 71 3.18 -31.97 8.78
CA GLY A 71 4.40 -31.28 9.20
C GLY A 71 4.64 -31.38 10.71
N VAL A 72 5.91 -31.23 11.11
CA VAL A 72 6.29 -31.11 12.52
C VAL A 72 5.64 -29.84 13.10
N LYS A 73 5.48 -29.73 14.42
CA LYS A 73 4.93 -28.54 15.09
C LYS A 73 6.06 -27.56 15.46
N PRO A 74 6.44 -26.61 14.60
CA PRO A 74 7.29 -25.52 15.00
C PRO A 74 6.53 -24.52 15.88
N GLU A 75 7.28 -23.74 16.64
CA GLU A 75 6.74 -22.57 17.33
C GLU A 75 6.25 -21.51 16.33
N ILE A 76 5.11 -20.90 16.64
CA ILE A 76 4.52 -19.82 15.82
C ILE A 76 5.48 -18.63 15.71
N SER A 77 6.20 -18.31 16.79
CA SER A 77 7.19 -17.22 16.82
C SER A 77 8.26 -17.40 15.73
N SER A 78 8.81 -18.61 15.60
CA SER A 78 9.80 -18.92 14.57
C SER A 78 9.21 -18.83 13.15
N THR A 79 7.94 -19.22 12.99
CA THR A 79 7.21 -19.08 11.71
C THR A 79 7.04 -17.61 11.29
N ILE A 80 6.78 -16.70 12.24
CA ILE A 80 6.63 -15.26 11.97
C ILE A 80 7.93 -14.67 11.42
N HIS A 81 9.07 -14.96 12.07
CA HIS A 81 10.38 -14.46 11.64
C HIS A 81 10.72 -14.95 10.22
N LEU A 82 10.49 -16.23 9.99
CA LEU A 82 10.73 -16.86 8.71
C LEU A 82 9.87 -16.25 7.60
N ILE A 83 8.59 -16.00 7.86
CA ILE A 83 7.72 -15.29 6.92
C ILE A 83 8.21 -13.87 6.69
N ALA A 84 8.67 -13.14 7.71
CA ALA A 84 9.22 -11.80 7.52
C ALA A 84 10.40 -11.81 6.53
N TYR A 85 11.28 -12.81 6.57
CA TYR A 85 12.36 -12.94 5.58
C TYR A 85 11.90 -13.12 4.14
N THR A 86 10.74 -13.75 3.92
CA THR A 86 10.18 -13.90 2.57
C THR A 86 9.73 -12.56 1.95
N TYR A 87 9.64 -11.49 2.74
CA TYR A 87 9.34 -10.13 2.26
C TYR A 87 10.57 -9.36 1.77
N LEU A 88 11.77 -9.91 1.96
CA LEU A 88 13.02 -9.31 1.49
C LEU A 88 12.98 -8.89 0.01
N PRO A 89 12.43 -9.67 -0.95
CA PRO A 89 12.25 -9.23 -2.34
C PRO A 89 11.49 -7.92 -2.48
N PHE A 90 10.47 -7.69 -1.66
CA PHE A 90 9.67 -6.46 -1.70
C PHE A 90 10.41 -5.27 -1.07
N ILE A 91 11.25 -5.50 -0.06
CA ILE A 91 12.16 -4.47 0.47
C ILE A 91 13.15 -4.05 -0.62
N PHE A 92 13.74 -5.02 -1.32
CA PHE A 92 14.62 -4.74 -2.47
C PHE A 92 13.89 -4.01 -3.59
N LYS A 93 12.66 -4.40 -3.92
CA LYS A 93 11.81 -3.67 -4.86
C LYS A 93 11.63 -2.21 -4.42
N GLY A 94 11.28 -1.96 -3.16
CA GLY A 94 11.11 -0.60 -2.63
C GLY A 94 12.37 0.25 -2.76
N ILE A 95 13.54 -0.31 -2.45
CA ILE A 95 14.83 0.37 -2.64
C ILE A 95 15.09 0.68 -4.11
N LEU A 96 14.83 -0.27 -5.01
CA LEU A 96 15.00 -0.08 -6.46
C LEU A 96 14.03 0.96 -7.03
N ASP A 97 12.79 0.99 -6.54
CA ASP A 97 11.80 1.98 -6.94
C ASP A 97 12.27 3.38 -6.54
N VAL A 98 12.74 3.55 -5.30
CA VAL A 98 13.33 4.82 -4.81
C VAL A 98 14.56 5.21 -5.64
N TYR A 99 15.48 4.28 -5.90
CA TYR A 99 16.70 4.53 -6.67
C TYR A 99 16.40 4.96 -8.12
N ARG A 100 15.36 4.39 -8.74
CA ARG A 100 14.92 4.73 -10.10
C ARG A 100 14.13 6.04 -10.17
N GLY A 101 13.94 6.73 -9.04
CA GLY A 101 13.13 7.94 -8.99
C GLY A 101 11.63 7.68 -9.13
N TYR A 102 11.18 6.43 -8.98
CA TYR A 102 9.76 6.13 -8.79
C TYR A 102 9.36 6.57 -7.39
N SER A 103 9.15 7.87 -7.24
CA SER A 103 8.38 8.39 -6.12
C SER A 103 6.92 7.96 -6.33
N TYR A 104 6.29 7.45 -5.28
CA TYR A 104 4.86 7.20 -5.30
C TYR A 104 4.15 8.53 -5.54
N GLN A 105 3.69 8.74 -6.76
CA GLN A 105 2.73 9.79 -7.05
C GLN A 105 1.36 9.19 -6.82
N ALA A 106 0.66 9.69 -5.81
CA ALA A 106 -0.74 9.33 -5.63
C ALA A 106 -1.46 9.64 -6.96
N PRO A 107 -2.27 8.70 -7.50
CA PRO A 107 -3.01 8.95 -8.72
C PRO A 107 -3.85 10.21 -8.55
N SER A 108 -3.95 11.02 -9.59
CA SER A 108 -4.86 12.16 -9.58
C SER A 108 -6.28 11.68 -9.26
N TYR A 109 -7.13 12.56 -8.70
CA TYR A 109 -8.52 12.19 -8.39
C TYR A 109 -9.25 11.61 -9.62
N GLN A 110 -8.97 12.16 -10.81
CA GLN A 110 -9.54 11.69 -12.08
C GLN A 110 -9.03 10.30 -12.45
N GLU A 111 -7.74 10.02 -12.31
CA GLU A 111 -7.19 8.67 -12.52
C GLU A 111 -7.71 7.67 -11.48
N PHE A 112 -7.90 8.10 -10.23
CA PHE A 112 -8.46 7.27 -9.18
C PHE A 112 -9.91 6.88 -9.49
N VAL A 113 -10.76 7.84 -9.88
CA VAL A 113 -12.14 7.59 -10.30
C VAL A 113 -12.18 6.72 -11.57
N TYR A 114 -11.33 7.00 -12.55
CA TYR A 114 -11.23 6.19 -13.76
C TYR A 114 -10.80 4.74 -13.46
N GLN A 115 -9.86 4.54 -12.53
CA GLN A 115 -9.44 3.20 -12.08
C GLN A 115 -10.54 2.47 -11.31
N LEU A 116 -11.41 3.19 -10.59
CA LEU A 116 -12.59 2.62 -9.93
C LEU A 116 -13.64 2.17 -10.95
N GLU A 117 -13.84 2.94 -12.02
CA GLU A 117 -14.81 2.62 -13.09
C GLU A 117 -14.31 1.53 -14.05
N HIS A 118 -13.00 1.51 -14.32
CA HIS A 118 -12.35 0.56 -15.21
C HIS A 118 -11.24 -0.19 -14.47
N PRO A 119 -11.60 -1.05 -13.51
CA PRO A 119 -10.61 -1.84 -12.80
C PRO A 119 -10.00 -2.81 -13.80
N ASP A 120 -8.84 -2.46 -14.32
CA ASP A 120 -8.07 -3.32 -15.20
C ASP A 120 -7.37 -4.37 -14.31
N ILE A 121 -8.17 -5.33 -13.84
CA ILE A 121 -7.80 -6.28 -12.78
C ILE A 121 -6.56 -7.07 -13.20
N LEU A 122 -6.48 -7.48 -14.47
CA LEU A 122 -5.34 -8.22 -15.00
C LEU A 122 -4.07 -7.37 -15.07
N LEU A 123 -4.18 -6.13 -15.51
CA LEU A 123 -3.02 -5.25 -15.68
C LEU A 123 -2.48 -4.78 -14.32
N SER A 124 -3.40 -4.49 -13.39
CA SER A 124 -3.10 -4.24 -11.97
C SER A 124 -2.43 -5.45 -11.34
N PHE A 125 -2.99 -6.64 -11.55
CA PHE A 125 -2.42 -7.89 -11.06
C PHE A 125 -1.01 -8.11 -11.61
N ILE A 126 -0.77 -8.01 -12.92
CA ILE A 126 0.55 -8.21 -13.54
C ILE A 126 1.57 -7.18 -13.03
N ARG A 127 1.15 -5.91 -12.87
CA ARG A 127 2.02 -4.84 -12.37
C ARG A 127 2.42 -5.08 -10.91
N GLU A 128 1.48 -5.58 -10.12
CA GLU A 128 1.67 -5.88 -8.70
C GLU A 128 2.42 -7.22 -8.49
N HIS A 129 2.18 -8.20 -9.37
CA HIS A 129 2.69 -9.58 -9.34
C HIS A 129 3.89 -9.74 -10.27
N ASN A 130 4.90 -8.90 -10.05
CA ASN A 130 6.16 -8.87 -10.79
C ASN A 130 7.13 -10.01 -10.36
N ILE A 131 8.35 -9.98 -10.91
CA ILE A 131 9.42 -10.95 -10.59
C ILE A 131 9.71 -11.07 -9.08
N PHE A 132 9.47 -10.03 -8.28
CA PHE A 132 9.68 -10.06 -6.83
C PHE A 132 8.66 -10.93 -6.11
N LEU A 133 7.43 -11.04 -6.63
CA LEU A 133 6.47 -11.99 -6.08
C LEU A 133 6.91 -13.43 -6.32
N VAL A 134 7.38 -13.75 -7.53
CA VAL A 134 7.89 -15.09 -7.84
C VAL A 134 9.06 -15.43 -6.91
N TRP A 135 9.96 -14.47 -6.71
CA TRP A 135 11.05 -14.61 -5.75
C TRP A 135 10.54 -14.83 -4.31
N ALA A 136 9.57 -14.04 -3.85
CA ALA A 136 8.98 -14.20 -2.52
C ALA A 136 8.31 -15.56 -2.32
N LEU A 137 7.59 -16.06 -3.33
CA LEU A 137 6.97 -17.39 -3.30
C LEU A 137 8.02 -18.50 -3.22
N VAL A 138 9.12 -18.41 -3.97
CA VAL A 138 10.23 -19.37 -3.88
C VAL A 138 10.83 -19.38 -2.48
N LEU A 139 11.12 -18.22 -1.91
CA LEU A 139 11.61 -18.11 -0.53
C LEU A 139 10.62 -18.67 0.47
N MET A 140 9.32 -18.46 0.26
CA MET A 140 8.27 -18.97 1.13
C MET A 140 8.14 -20.49 1.09
N VAL A 141 8.29 -21.10 -0.08
CA VAL A 141 8.30 -22.57 -0.20
C VAL A 141 9.52 -23.16 0.52
N ILE A 142 10.69 -22.56 0.35
CA ILE A 142 11.92 -22.97 1.06
C ILE A 142 11.71 -22.85 2.58
N ALA A 143 11.23 -21.68 3.02
CA ALA A 143 10.91 -21.40 4.40
C ALA A 143 9.97 -22.48 4.98
N VAL A 144 8.80 -22.70 4.39
CA VAL A 144 7.83 -23.67 4.92
C VAL A 144 8.39 -25.10 4.89
N LYS A 145 9.17 -25.46 3.86
CA LYS A 145 9.86 -26.76 3.79
C LYS A 145 10.78 -26.97 4.98
N GLU A 146 11.71 -26.05 5.23
CA GLU A 146 12.68 -26.16 6.32
C GLU A 146 12.00 -26.12 7.68
N GLN A 147 11.06 -25.21 7.87
CA GLN A 147 10.40 -24.96 9.16
C GLN A 147 9.54 -26.14 9.63
N TYR A 148 8.82 -26.78 8.70
CA TYR A 148 7.88 -27.86 9.03
C TYR A 148 8.40 -29.25 8.64
N ASN A 149 9.65 -29.33 8.14
CA ASN A 149 10.27 -30.53 7.59
C ASN A 149 9.37 -31.27 6.59
N LEU A 150 8.76 -30.51 5.68
CA LEU A 150 7.87 -31.05 4.65
C LEU A 150 8.66 -31.45 3.40
N SER A 151 8.09 -32.37 2.60
CA SER A 151 8.60 -32.60 1.24
C SER A 151 8.32 -31.39 0.35
N TRP A 152 9.17 -31.15 -0.67
CA TRP A 152 9.01 -30.03 -1.61
C TRP A 152 7.60 -29.91 -2.19
N LYS A 153 6.96 -31.03 -2.54
CA LYS A 153 5.59 -31.05 -3.06
C LYS A 153 4.57 -30.54 -2.04
N ARG A 154 4.70 -30.94 -0.77
CA ARG A 154 3.80 -30.51 0.30
C ARG A 154 4.04 -29.06 0.69
N ALA A 155 5.30 -28.64 0.78
CA ALA A 155 5.65 -27.24 1.02
C ALA A 155 5.10 -26.34 -0.09
N PHE A 156 5.27 -26.73 -1.35
CA PHE A 156 4.70 -26.02 -2.49
C PHE A 156 3.18 -25.88 -2.38
N LEU A 157 2.45 -26.98 -2.14
CA LEU A 157 0.99 -26.94 -1.97
C LEU A 157 0.56 -26.08 -0.77
N SER A 158 1.28 -26.14 0.34
CA SER A 158 0.98 -25.35 1.54
C SER A 158 1.14 -23.85 1.34
N VAL A 159 1.97 -23.43 0.38
CA VAL A 159 2.13 -22.03 0.00
C VAL A 159 1.11 -21.64 -1.07
N PHE A 160 1.03 -22.41 -2.16
CA PHE A 160 0.23 -22.05 -3.32
C PHE A 160 -1.27 -22.07 -3.02
N ILE A 161 -1.80 -23.06 -2.30
CA ILE A 161 -3.24 -23.17 -2.07
C ILE A 161 -3.78 -21.93 -1.33
N PRO A 162 -3.23 -21.50 -0.17
CA PRO A 162 -3.68 -20.27 0.48
C PRO A 162 -3.58 -19.04 -0.40
N TYR A 163 -2.50 -18.88 -1.17
CA TYR A 163 -2.34 -17.73 -2.07
C TYR A 163 -3.38 -17.72 -3.19
N THR A 164 -3.65 -18.87 -3.81
CA THR A 164 -4.68 -18.99 -4.83
C THR A 164 -6.07 -18.66 -4.26
N VAL A 165 -6.38 -19.12 -3.04
CA VAL A 165 -7.65 -18.78 -2.36
C VAL A 165 -7.76 -17.27 -2.12
N VAL A 166 -6.70 -16.65 -1.59
CA VAL A 166 -6.67 -15.20 -1.37
C VAL A 166 -6.88 -14.43 -2.68
N TRP A 167 -6.25 -14.86 -3.77
CA TRP A 167 -6.45 -14.24 -5.08
C TRP A 167 -7.87 -14.38 -5.61
N ILE A 168 -8.47 -15.57 -5.49
CA ILE A 168 -9.87 -15.79 -5.89
C ILE A 168 -10.79 -14.88 -5.09
N VAL A 169 -10.60 -14.81 -3.77
CA VAL A 169 -11.40 -13.94 -2.89
C VAL A 169 -11.21 -12.48 -3.26
N GLN A 170 -9.98 -12.03 -3.53
CA GLN A 170 -9.70 -10.65 -3.95
C GLN A 170 -10.40 -10.31 -5.27
N ILE A 171 -10.32 -11.19 -6.28
CA ILE A 171 -11.01 -11.00 -7.57
C ILE A 171 -12.52 -10.94 -7.36
N ALA A 172 -13.07 -11.84 -6.55
CA ALA A 172 -14.51 -11.88 -6.25
C ALA A 172 -14.98 -10.61 -5.52
N MET A 173 -14.23 -10.13 -4.53
CA MET A 173 -14.54 -8.89 -3.81
C MET A 173 -14.45 -7.67 -4.72
N THR A 174 -13.44 -7.59 -5.58
CA THR A 174 -13.33 -6.50 -6.56
C THR A 174 -14.53 -6.49 -7.49
N PHE A 175 -14.94 -7.65 -8.00
CA PHE A 175 -16.11 -7.77 -8.88
C PHE A 175 -17.44 -7.43 -8.16
N ALA A 176 -17.60 -7.86 -6.91
CA ALA A 176 -18.77 -7.51 -6.12
C ALA A 176 -18.81 -6.00 -5.80
N GLY A 177 -17.66 -5.39 -5.50
CA GLY A 177 -17.54 -3.97 -5.21
C GLY A 177 -17.90 -3.09 -6.41
N THR A 178 -17.47 -3.47 -7.62
CA THR A 178 -17.80 -2.71 -8.84
C THR A 178 -19.29 -2.78 -9.17
N GLN A 179 -19.95 -3.91 -8.94
CA GLN A 179 -21.40 -4.04 -9.11
C GLN A 179 -22.20 -3.18 -8.13
N LEU A 180 -21.75 -3.07 -6.87
CA LEU A 180 -22.41 -2.24 -5.87
C LEU A 180 -22.27 -0.74 -6.18
N ILE A 181 -21.12 -0.32 -6.72
CA ILE A 181 -20.85 1.08 -7.02
C ILE A 181 -21.46 1.49 -8.38
N GLY A 182 -21.36 0.66 -9.41
CA GLY A 182 -21.89 0.94 -10.75
C GLY A 182 -23.38 0.63 -10.96
N GLY A 183 -24.05 0.08 -9.95
CA GLY A 183 -25.50 -0.13 -9.92
C GLY A 183 -26.31 1.05 -9.34
N MET A 184 -25.63 2.12 -8.92
CA MET A 184 -26.20 3.41 -8.53
C MET A 184 -25.95 4.45 -9.63
#